data_AF-A0A1U7U698-F1
#
_entry.id   AF-A0A1U7U698-F1
#
_cell.length_a   1.000
_cell.length_b   1.000
_cell.length_c   1.000
_cell.angle_alpha   90.00
_cell.angle_beta   90.00
_cell.angle_gamma   90.00
#
_symmetry.space_group_name_H-M   'P 1'
#
loop_
_entity.id
_entity.type
_entity.pdbx_description
1 polymer ?
#
loop_
_entity_poly.entity_id
_entity_poly.type
_entity_poly.pdbx_seq_one_letter_code
_entity_poly.pdbx_strand_id
1 'polypeptide(L)'
;STLDLGEQRERWETFQKRQKLSSEGAAKLLLDTFEYQGLVKHTGGCHCGAVRFEVWASADLHIFDCNCSICKKKQNRHFIVPASRFKLLKGAESITTYTFNTHKAQHTFCKKCGVQSFYTPRSNPGGFGIAPHCLDEGTVRSVVTEEFNGSDWEKAMKEHKTIKNMSKE
;
A
#
# COMPACT_ATOMS: atom_id res chain seq x y z
N SER A 1 -21.79 19.64 30.95
CA SER A 1 -21.27 18.69 31.94
C SER A 1 -19.89 18.25 31.49
N THR A 2 -18.88 18.36 32.34
CA THR A 2 -17.58 17.73 32.11
C THR A 2 -17.77 16.23 32.25
N LEU A 3 -17.51 15.48 31.18
CA LEU A 3 -17.57 14.01 31.20
C LEU A 3 -16.55 13.51 32.23
N ASP A 4 -17.00 12.86 33.30
CA ASP A 4 -16.12 12.15 34.23
C ASP A 4 -15.73 10.81 33.61
N LEU A 5 -14.42 10.63 33.40
CA LEU A 5 -13.86 9.48 32.70
C LEU A 5 -13.33 8.41 33.68
N GLY A 6 -13.26 8.67 34.98
CA GLY A 6 -12.78 7.71 35.99
C GLY A 6 -11.49 6.99 35.59
N GLU A 7 -11.45 5.67 35.77
CA GLU A 7 -10.31 4.79 35.42
C GLU A 7 -9.89 4.87 33.94
N GLN A 8 -10.78 5.29 33.03
CA GLN A 8 -10.44 5.43 31.61
C GLN A 8 -9.37 6.51 31.37
N ARG A 9 -9.35 7.56 32.20
CA ARG A 9 -8.32 8.61 32.14
C ARG A 9 -6.93 8.05 32.44
N GLU A 10 -6.80 7.27 33.51
CA GLU A 10 -5.51 6.70 33.91
C GLU A 10 -4.98 5.69 32.88
N ARG A 11 -5.88 4.86 32.33
CA ARG A 11 -5.55 3.94 31.24
C ARG A 11 -5.05 4.69 29.99
N TRP A 12 -5.70 5.78 29.63
CA TRP A 12 -5.31 6.65 28.51
C TRP A 12 -3.92 7.28 28.74
N GLU A 13 -3.69 7.92 29.88
CA GLU A 13 -2.41 8.55 30.20
C GLU A 13 -1.26 7.53 30.23
N THR A 14 -1.53 6.33 30.74
CA THR A 14 -0.58 5.20 30.73
C THR A 14 -0.24 4.77 29.31
N PHE A 15 -1.25 4.66 28.43
CA PHE A 15 -1.04 4.33 27.02
C PHE A 15 -0.18 5.37 26.31
N GLN A 16 -0.48 6.66 26.48
CA GLN A 16 0.31 7.75 25.90
C GLN A 16 1.78 7.71 26.32
N LYS A 17 2.03 7.50 27.62
CA LYS A 17 3.40 7.39 28.16
C LYS A 17 4.14 6.19 27.59
N ARG A 18 3.50 5.01 27.52
CA ARG A 18 4.10 3.79 26.96
C ARG A 18 4.47 3.96 25.48
N GLN A 19 3.59 4.59 24.70
CA GLN A 19 3.82 4.81 23.27
C GLN A 19 4.66 6.05 22.97
N LYS A 20 4.95 6.89 23.97
CA LYS A 20 5.65 8.18 23.84
C LYS A 20 4.96 9.11 22.82
N LEU A 21 3.63 9.20 22.89
CA LEU A 21 2.80 9.98 21.96
C LEU A 21 2.10 11.15 22.64
N SER A 22 1.86 12.22 21.87
CA SER A 22 0.91 13.28 22.26
C SER A 22 -0.52 12.75 22.32
N SER A 23 -1.46 13.51 22.89
CA SER A 23 -2.89 13.16 22.87
C SER A 23 -3.44 12.93 21.46
N GLU A 24 -3.07 13.80 20.52
CA GLU A 24 -3.45 13.64 19.12
C GLU A 24 -2.79 12.41 18.49
N GLY A 25 -1.50 12.16 18.78
CA GLY A 25 -0.78 11.00 18.27
C GLY A 25 -1.36 9.68 18.78
N ALA A 26 -1.73 9.63 20.06
CA ALA A 26 -2.38 8.48 20.69
C ALA A 26 -3.80 8.25 20.14
N ALA A 27 -4.57 9.32 19.94
CA ALA A 27 -5.91 9.22 19.34
C ALA A 27 -5.83 8.71 17.90
N LYS A 28 -4.89 9.25 17.12
CA LYS A 28 -4.63 8.77 15.76
C LYS A 28 -4.23 7.30 15.75
N LEU A 29 -3.33 6.88 16.64
CA LEU A 29 -2.90 5.48 16.72
C LEU A 29 -4.08 4.55 17.03
N LEU A 30 -4.98 4.94 17.93
CA LEU A 30 -6.16 4.14 18.26
C LEU A 30 -7.18 4.08 17.12
N LEU A 31 -7.42 5.20 16.43
CA LEU A 31 -8.25 5.25 15.23
C LEU A 31 -7.65 4.34 14.13
N ASP A 32 -6.36 4.49 13.84
CA ASP A 32 -5.66 3.65 12.87
C ASP A 32 -5.71 2.16 13.27
N THR A 33 -5.58 1.84 14.56
CA THR A 33 -5.64 0.45 15.05
C THR A 33 -7.02 -0.17 14.89
N PHE A 34 -8.08 0.64 15.07
CA PHE A 34 -9.45 0.22 14.87
C PHE A 34 -9.79 0.08 13.37
N GLU A 35 -9.39 1.06 12.56
CA GLU A 35 -9.69 1.11 11.13
C GLU A 35 -8.89 0.07 10.32
N TYR A 36 -7.65 -0.23 10.74
CA TYR A 36 -6.73 -1.12 10.02
C TYR A 36 -6.36 -2.35 10.84
N GLN A 37 -7.31 -2.91 11.59
CA GLN A 37 -7.08 -4.04 12.47
C GLN A 37 -6.39 -5.21 11.74
N GLY A 38 -5.26 -5.68 12.28
CA GLY A 38 -4.45 -6.75 11.69
C GLY A 38 -3.46 -6.30 10.60
N LEU A 39 -3.41 -5.02 10.27
CA LEU A 39 -2.44 -4.43 9.36
C LEU A 39 -1.36 -3.65 10.11
N VAL A 40 -0.24 -3.44 9.43
CA VAL A 40 0.80 -2.53 9.87
C VAL A 40 0.97 -1.42 8.85
N LYS A 41 1.46 -0.27 9.32
CA LYS A 41 1.80 0.84 8.44
C LYS A 41 3.20 0.64 7.88
N HIS A 42 3.28 0.47 6.57
CA HIS A 42 4.54 0.54 5.83
C HIS A 42 4.75 1.96 5.30
N THR A 43 6.00 2.37 5.20
CA THR A 43 6.41 3.58 4.47
C THR A 43 7.28 3.16 3.29
N GLY A 44 7.34 4.02 2.28
CA GLY A 44 8.17 3.74 1.12
C GLY A 44 8.26 4.93 0.18
N GLY A 45 8.91 4.71 -0.96
CA GLY A 45 9.11 5.77 -1.93
C GLY A 45 9.91 5.36 -3.15
N CYS A 46 10.16 6.33 -4.01
CA CYS A 46 11.13 6.14 -5.09
C CYS A 46 12.57 6.23 -4.55
N HIS A 47 13.54 5.76 -5.35
CA HIS A 47 14.95 5.76 -4.98
C HIS A 47 15.49 7.13 -4.56
N CYS A 48 15.16 8.21 -5.29
CA CYS A 48 15.67 9.55 -4.97
C CYS A 48 14.93 10.26 -3.82
N GLY A 49 13.93 9.62 -3.20
CA GLY A 49 13.14 10.19 -2.11
C GLY A 49 12.22 11.34 -2.49
N ALA A 50 12.10 11.68 -3.79
CA ALA A 50 11.19 12.72 -4.27
C ALA A 50 9.72 12.32 -4.12
N VAL A 51 9.42 11.03 -4.21
CA VAL A 51 8.09 10.44 -4.04
C VAL A 51 8.10 9.60 -2.78
N ARG A 52 7.20 9.88 -1.82
CA ARG A 52 7.08 9.16 -0.54
C ARG A 52 5.61 8.86 -0.26
N PHE A 53 5.34 7.70 0.33
CA PHE A 53 4.00 7.27 0.69
C PHE A 53 3.98 6.50 2.02
N GLU A 54 2.77 6.36 2.58
CA GLU A 54 2.45 5.37 3.61
C GLU A 54 1.32 4.46 3.10
N VAL A 55 1.34 3.20 3.53
CA VAL A 55 0.35 2.20 3.16
C VAL A 55 0.09 1.24 4.31
N TRP A 56 -1.18 0.90 4.55
CA TRP A 56 -1.59 -0.10 5.53
C TRP A 56 -1.80 -1.45 4.84
N ALA A 57 -0.98 -2.44 5.21
CA ALA A 57 -1.03 -3.79 4.67
C ALA A 57 -0.57 -4.81 5.71
N SER A 58 -0.72 -6.10 5.40
CA SER A 58 -0.19 -7.18 6.23
C SER A 58 1.34 -7.11 6.29
N ALA A 59 1.94 -7.39 7.45
CA ALA A 59 3.38 -7.58 7.56
C ALA A 59 3.87 -8.82 6.78
N ASP A 60 2.98 -9.80 6.55
CA ASP A 60 3.20 -10.93 5.65
C ASP A 60 2.62 -10.59 4.28
N LEU A 61 3.49 -10.24 3.34
CA LEU A 61 3.07 -9.74 2.03
C LEU A 61 2.81 -10.89 1.06
N HIS A 62 1.67 -10.80 0.36
CA HIS A 62 1.37 -11.63 -0.79
C HIS A 62 1.57 -10.82 -2.08
N ILE A 63 2.59 -11.20 -2.86
CA ILE A 63 3.08 -10.48 -4.04
C ILE A 63 2.69 -11.22 -5.31
N PHE A 64 2.20 -10.50 -6.31
CA PHE A 64 2.00 -11.02 -7.66
C PHE A 64 3.22 -10.73 -8.53
N ASP A 65 3.75 -11.75 -9.19
CA ASP A 65 4.78 -11.65 -10.23
C ASP A 65 4.14 -11.86 -11.62
N CYS A 66 3.87 -10.76 -12.32
CA CYS A 66 3.12 -10.78 -13.57
C CYS A 66 4.04 -10.86 -14.78
N ASN A 67 3.76 -11.82 -15.67
CA ASN A 67 4.60 -12.10 -16.83
C ASN A 67 4.22 -11.32 -18.12
N CYS A 68 3.31 -10.34 -18.06
CA CYS A 68 2.94 -9.56 -19.25
C CYS A 68 4.12 -8.70 -19.75
N SER A 69 4.05 -8.23 -21.00
CA SER A 69 5.18 -7.57 -21.68
C SER A 69 5.77 -6.38 -20.91
N ILE A 70 4.94 -5.52 -20.34
CA ILE A 70 5.40 -4.38 -19.53
C ILE A 70 5.92 -4.81 -18.16
N CYS A 71 5.27 -5.78 -17.50
CA CYS A 71 5.67 -6.22 -16.17
C CYS A 71 7.00 -6.96 -16.20
N LYS A 72 7.25 -7.80 -17.22
CA LYS A 72 8.56 -8.41 -17.47
C LYS A 72 9.68 -7.36 -17.63
N LYS A 73 9.44 -6.32 -18.44
CA LYS A 73 10.42 -5.25 -18.66
C LYS A 73 10.71 -4.43 -17.41
N LYS A 74 9.71 -4.26 -16.54
CA LYS A 74 9.83 -3.50 -15.28
C LYS A 74 10.26 -4.34 -14.08
N GLN A 75 10.25 -5.67 -14.19
CA GLN A 75 10.31 -6.57 -13.04
C GLN A 75 9.22 -6.22 -12.00
N ASN A 76 7.99 -5.97 -12.49
CA ASN A 76 6.90 -5.43 -11.68
C ASN A 76 6.25 -6.51 -10.79
N ARG A 77 6.84 -6.68 -9.61
CA ARG A 77 6.27 -7.43 -8.48
C ARG A 77 5.52 -6.49 -7.55
N HIS A 78 4.30 -6.84 -7.15
CA HIS A 78 3.49 -5.97 -6.30
C HIS A 78 2.48 -6.72 -5.43
N PHE A 79 2.14 -6.16 -4.26
CA PHE A 79 0.89 -6.47 -3.55
C PHE A 79 -0.14 -5.39 -3.85
N ILE A 80 -1.42 -5.71 -3.67
CA ILE A 80 -2.53 -4.80 -3.94
C ILE A 80 -3.19 -4.36 -2.63
N VAL A 81 -3.48 -3.07 -2.52
CA VAL A 81 -4.28 -2.49 -1.43
C VAL A 81 -5.43 -1.65 -1.99
N PRO A 82 -6.56 -1.53 -1.28
CA PRO A 82 -7.58 -0.52 -1.56
C PRO A 82 -7.01 0.90 -1.47
N ALA A 83 -7.57 1.84 -2.22
CA ALA A 83 -7.12 3.24 -2.19
C ALA A 83 -7.24 3.87 -0.79
N SER A 84 -8.23 3.46 0.02
CA SER A 84 -8.40 3.91 1.41
C SER A 84 -7.23 3.56 2.32
N ARG A 85 -6.41 2.57 1.96
CA ARG A 85 -5.21 2.17 2.73
C ARG A 85 -3.91 2.78 2.23
N PHE A 86 -3.95 3.67 1.24
CA PHE A 86 -2.76 4.28 0.66
C PHE A 86 -2.80 5.79 0.79
N LYS A 87 -1.66 6.39 1.13
CA LYS A 87 -1.52 7.85 1.16
C LYS A 87 -0.20 8.29 0.57
N LEU A 88 -0.28 9.14 -0.46
CA LEU A 88 0.87 9.87 -0.97
C LEU A 88 1.26 10.98 0.02
N LEU A 89 2.48 10.92 0.52
CA LEU A 89 3.01 11.90 1.47
C LEU A 89 3.77 13.04 0.78
N LYS A 90 4.43 12.74 -0.34
CA LYS A 90 5.25 13.70 -1.10
C LYS A 90 5.37 13.29 -2.56
N GLY A 91 5.52 14.28 -3.45
CA GLY A 91 6.01 14.05 -4.82
C GLY A 91 4.92 13.95 -5.89
N ALA A 92 3.74 14.52 -5.66
CA ALA A 92 2.66 14.57 -6.65
C ALA A 92 3.08 15.25 -7.96
N GLU A 93 3.95 16.25 -7.88
CA GLU A 93 4.57 16.93 -9.02
C GLU A 93 5.67 16.09 -9.68
N SER A 94 6.31 15.21 -8.90
CA SER A 94 7.45 14.39 -9.28
C SER A 94 7.06 13.04 -9.91
N ILE A 95 5.76 12.71 -10.02
CA ILE A 95 5.25 11.51 -10.69
C ILE A 95 4.74 11.79 -12.10
N THR A 96 4.89 10.82 -12.99
CA THR A 96 4.27 10.76 -14.32
C THR A 96 3.62 9.40 -14.51
N THR A 97 2.70 9.29 -15.47
CA THR A 97 1.91 8.10 -15.71
C THR A 97 1.97 7.69 -17.17
N TYR A 98 2.30 6.43 -17.40
CA TYR A 98 2.19 5.79 -18.71
C TYR A 98 0.97 4.86 -18.76
N THR A 99 0.18 4.94 -19.82
CA THR A 99 -0.96 4.04 -20.06
C THR A 99 -0.89 3.51 -21.49
N PHE A 100 -1.40 2.30 -21.71
CA PHE A 100 -1.47 1.68 -23.03
C PHE A 100 -2.58 0.61 -23.05
N ASN A 101 -2.84 0.04 -24.23
CA ASN A 101 -3.84 -1.01 -24.45
C ASN A 101 -5.24 -0.57 -23.99
N THR A 102 -5.74 -1.07 -22.86
CA THR A 102 -7.07 -0.69 -22.36
C THR A 102 -7.08 0.65 -21.62
N HIS A 103 -5.92 1.26 -21.40
CA HIS A 103 -5.73 2.50 -20.62
C HIS A 103 -6.24 2.44 -19.17
N LYS A 104 -6.64 1.25 -18.69
CA LYS A 104 -7.10 1.04 -17.30
C LYS A 104 -5.95 0.97 -16.30
N ALA A 105 -4.85 0.31 -16.68
CA ALA A 105 -3.65 0.33 -15.85
C ALA A 105 -2.97 1.70 -15.98
N GLN A 106 -2.67 2.32 -14.84
CA GLN A 106 -1.93 3.56 -14.76
C GLN A 106 -0.55 3.27 -14.19
N HIS A 107 0.45 3.19 -15.06
CA HIS A 107 1.83 2.94 -14.66
C HIS A 107 2.49 4.23 -14.20
N THR A 108 2.30 4.57 -12.92
CA THR A 108 2.82 5.79 -12.28
C THR A 108 4.26 5.59 -11.83
N PHE A 109 5.18 6.49 -12.16
CA PHE A 109 6.59 6.39 -11.71
C PHE A 109 7.22 7.77 -11.51
N CYS A 110 8.34 7.81 -10.79
CA CYS A 110 9.06 9.04 -10.54
C CYS A 110 9.72 9.57 -11.83
N LYS A 111 9.39 10.80 -12.23
CA LYS A 111 10.01 11.51 -13.37
C LYS A 111 11.52 11.70 -13.21
N LYS A 112 12.02 11.74 -11.97
CA LYS A 112 13.43 12.05 -11.66
C LYS A 112 14.33 10.82 -11.72
N CYS A 113 13.88 9.68 -11.18
CA CYS A 113 14.71 8.46 -11.06
C CYS A 113 14.12 7.22 -11.75
N GLY A 114 12.97 7.33 -12.41
CA GLY A 114 12.33 6.24 -13.17
C GLY A 114 11.65 5.15 -12.33
N VAL A 115 11.86 5.13 -11.00
CA VAL A 115 11.32 4.08 -10.12
C VAL A 115 9.79 4.16 -10.04
N GLN A 116 9.14 3.02 -10.26
CA GLN A 116 7.71 2.78 -10.05
C GLN A 116 7.51 2.19 -8.65
N SER A 117 7.29 3.03 -7.65
CA SER A 117 7.10 2.56 -6.27
C SER A 117 5.65 2.13 -5.98
N PHE A 118 4.69 2.66 -6.74
CA PHE A 118 3.30 2.24 -6.77
C PHE A 118 2.68 2.50 -8.15
N TYR A 119 1.56 1.85 -8.46
CA TYR A 119 0.82 2.10 -9.69
C TYR A 119 -0.65 1.66 -9.54
N THR A 120 -1.53 2.02 -10.46
CA THR A 120 -2.92 1.52 -10.48
C THR A 120 -3.00 0.31 -11.44
N PRO A 121 -3.19 -0.92 -10.94
CA PRO A 121 -3.27 -2.11 -11.78
C PRO A 121 -4.61 -2.20 -12.55
N ARG A 122 -4.60 -2.81 -13.74
CA ARG A 122 -5.81 -3.05 -14.55
C ARG A 122 -6.88 -3.87 -13.81
N SER A 123 -6.44 -4.84 -13.01
CA SER A 123 -7.32 -5.74 -12.24
C SER A 123 -8.06 -5.03 -11.11
N ASN A 124 -7.48 -3.95 -10.58
CA ASN A 124 -7.91 -3.29 -9.35
C ASN A 124 -7.82 -1.76 -9.52
N PRO A 125 -8.68 -1.14 -10.35
CA PRO A 125 -8.63 0.30 -10.63
C PRO A 125 -8.98 1.18 -9.41
N GLY A 126 -9.64 0.62 -8.39
CA GLY A 126 -9.94 1.30 -7.12
C GLY A 126 -8.85 1.17 -6.06
N GLY A 127 -7.66 0.71 -6.44
CA GLY A 127 -6.56 0.49 -5.50
C GLY A 127 -5.19 0.70 -6.14
N PHE A 128 -4.17 0.37 -5.36
CA PHE A 128 -2.78 0.53 -5.77
C PHE A 128 -2.03 -0.80 -5.67
N GLY A 129 -1.21 -1.09 -6.68
CA GLY A 129 -0.15 -2.08 -6.62
C GLY A 129 1.10 -1.43 -6.07
N ILE A 130 1.63 -1.93 -4.95
CA ILE A 130 2.83 -1.39 -4.29
C ILE A 130 4.01 -2.30 -4.57
N ALA A 131 5.11 -1.73 -5.03
CA ALA A 131 6.36 -2.47 -5.25
C ALA A 131 7.02 -2.77 -3.89
N PRO A 132 7.18 -4.04 -3.47
CA PRO A 132 7.67 -4.37 -2.14
C PRO A 132 9.12 -3.92 -1.91
N HIS A 133 9.94 -3.91 -2.98
CA HIS A 133 11.33 -3.43 -2.94
C HIS A 133 11.45 -1.90 -2.83
N CYS A 134 10.34 -1.17 -2.82
CA CYS A 134 10.29 0.28 -2.59
C CYS A 134 9.77 0.64 -1.19
N LEU A 135 9.49 -0.36 -0.34
CA LEU A 135 9.20 -0.14 1.08
C LEU A 135 10.49 0.14 1.84
N ASP A 136 10.42 0.99 2.86
CA ASP A 136 11.51 1.12 3.82
C ASP A 136 11.58 -0.12 4.71
N GLU A 137 12.76 -0.40 5.25
CA GLU A 137 13.00 -1.56 6.11
C GLU A 137 12.24 -1.47 7.45
N GLY A 138 11.93 -2.63 8.02
CA GLY A 138 11.51 -2.77 9.43
C GLY A 138 10.08 -3.22 9.70
N THR A 139 9.20 -3.24 8.70
CA THR A 139 7.78 -3.60 8.89
C THR A 139 7.33 -4.86 8.15
N VAL A 140 8.10 -5.31 7.16
CA VAL A 140 7.83 -6.56 6.43
C VAL A 140 8.41 -7.74 7.21
N ARG A 141 7.59 -8.75 7.47
CA ARG A 141 7.95 -9.98 8.19
C ARG A 141 8.22 -11.14 7.24
N SER A 142 7.36 -11.33 6.24
CA SER A 142 7.52 -12.41 5.25
C SER A 142 6.95 -11.98 3.90
N VAL A 143 7.38 -12.68 2.85
CA VAL A 143 6.95 -12.43 1.47
C VAL A 143 6.66 -13.77 0.80
N VAL A 144 5.44 -13.93 0.30
CA VAL A 144 5.05 -15.04 -0.57
C VAL A 144 4.75 -14.48 -1.95
N THR A 145 5.29 -15.13 -2.98
CA THR A 145 5.10 -14.70 -4.38
C THR A 145 4.21 -15.69 -5.11
N GLU A 146 3.16 -15.18 -5.74
CA GLU A 146 2.28 -15.89 -6.67
C GLU A 146 2.57 -15.43 -8.11
N GLU A 147 2.81 -16.37 -9.01
CA GLU A 147 2.96 -16.06 -10.43
C GLU A 147 1.60 -15.75 -11.06
N PHE A 148 1.55 -14.68 -11.86
CA PHE A 148 0.35 -14.29 -12.60
C PHE A 148 0.61 -14.31 -14.11
N ASN A 149 -0.19 -15.09 -14.83
CA ASN A 149 -0.12 -15.17 -16.30
C ASN A 149 -0.78 -13.95 -16.96
N GLY A 150 -0.10 -12.82 -16.92
CA GLY A 150 -0.54 -11.59 -17.58
C GLY A 150 -0.40 -11.59 -19.11
N SER A 151 0.32 -12.54 -19.71
CA SER A 151 0.29 -12.75 -21.17
C SER A 151 -1.04 -13.27 -21.69
N ASP A 152 -1.78 -14.03 -20.87
CA ASP A 152 -3.14 -14.49 -21.15
C ASP A 152 -4.13 -13.92 -20.11
N TRP A 153 -4.22 -12.58 -20.09
CA TRP A 153 -4.90 -11.84 -19.02
C TRP A 153 -6.37 -12.22 -18.86
N GLU A 154 -7.11 -12.41 -19.95
CA GLU A 154 -8.56 -12.70 -19.88
C GLU A 154 -8.83 -14.06 -19.23
N LYS A 155 -8.05 -15.08 -19.62
CA LYS A 155 -8.13 -16.40 -19.00
C LYS A 155 -7.70 -16.35 -17.53
N ALA A 156 -6.54 -15.76 -17.24
CA ALA A 156 -6.02 -15.65 -15.89
C ALA A 156 -7.02 -14.95 -14.95
N MET A 157 -7.66 -13.86 -15.38
CA MET A 157 -8.66 -13.15 -14.56
C MET A 157 -9.98 -13.89 -14.40
N LYS A 158 -10.30 -14.85 -15.27
CA LYS A 158 -11.47 -15.71 -15.13
C LYS A 158 -11.22 -16.81 -14.11
N GLU A 159 -10.01 -17.37 -14.10
CA GLU A 159 -9.62 -18.49 -13.24
C GLU A 159 -9.19 -18.04 -11.84
N HIS A 160 -8.61 -16.84 -11.72
CA HIS A 160 -8.08 -16.32 -10.46
C HIS A 160 -9.21 -15.91 -9.49
N LYS A 161 -9.22 -16.51 -8.31
CA LYS A 161 -10.34 -16.40 -7.35
C LYS A 161 -10.36 -15.11 -6.54
N THR A 162 -9.18 -14.59 -6.18
CA THR A 162 -9.07 -13.54 -5.15
C THR A 162 -8.67 -12.15 -5.65
N ILE A 163 -7.87 -12.05 -6.73
CA ILE A 163 -7.23 -10.79 -7.16
C ILE A 163 -8.22 -9.62 -7.35
N LYS A 164 -9.41 -9.87 -7.93
CA LYS A 164 -10.45 -8.85 -8.16
C LYS A 164 -11.00 -8.22 -6.89
N ASN A 165 -10.85 -8.87 -5.74
CA ASN A 165 -11.37 -8.41 -4.46
C ASN A 165 -10.32 -7.66 -3.62
N MET A 166 -9.05 -7.68 -4.02
CA MET A 166 -7.96 -7.12 -3.21
C MET A 166 -7.96 -5.59 -3.07
N SER A 167 -8.73 -4.89 -3.88
CA SER A 167 -8.95 -3.44 -3.75
C SER A 167 -10.37 -3.09 -3.33
N LYS A 168 -11.17 -4.08 -2.94
CA LYS A 168 -12.47 -3.85 -2.32
C LYS A 168 -12.26 -3.72 -0.82
N GLU A 169 -13.09 -2.90 -0.20
CA GLU A 169 -13.12 -2.72 1.26
C GLU A 169 -13.69 -3.96 1.96
#